data_AF-A0A5P9CBC2-F1
#
_entry.id   AF-A0A5P9CBC2-F1
#
_cell.length_a   1.000
_cell.length_b   1.000
_cell.length_c   1.000
_cell.angle_alpha   90.00
_cell.angle_beta   90.00
_cell.angle_gamma   90.00
#
_symmetry.space_group_name_H-M   'P 1'
#
loop_
_entity.id
_entity.type
_entity.pdbx_description
1 polymer ?
#
loop_
_entity_poly.entity_id
_entity_poly.type
_entity_poly.pdbx_seq_one_letter_code
_entity_poly.pdbx_strand_id
1 'polypeptide(L)'
;MTANITNSKELQLGNISVTVRELSVLQVRNWLAELLAPQAQRDLVDEALFTECSIGDLLRMTSLTREQFDGLRPSQIREVIELCKELNPDFFGFMGRLVKQAAPTA
;
A
#
# COMPACT_ATOMS: atom_id res chain seq x y z
N MET A 1 -18.14 -9.85 -26.27
CA MET A 1 -17.36 -10.40 -25.15
C MET A 1 -16.43 -9.31 -24.66
N THR A 2 -16.94 -8.47 -23.76
CA THR A 2 -16.24 -7.30 -23.21
C THR A 2 -15.26 -7.77 -22.14
N ALA A 3 -13.98 -7.46 -22.33
CA ALA A 3 -12.91 -7.82 -21.43
C ALA A 3 -13.17 -7.26 -20.02
N ASN A 4 -13.07 -8.13 -19.00
CA ASN A 4 -13.06 -7.74 -17.60
C ASN A 4 -11.95 -6.72 -17.36
N ILE A 5 -12.31 -5.46 -17.15
CA ILE A 5 -11.40 -4.47 -16.56
C ILE A 5 -11.37 -4.78 -15.06
N THR A 6 -10.63 -5.82 -14.68
CA THR A 6 -10.13 -5.93 -13.31
C THR A 6 -9.03 -4.89 -13.20
N ASN A 7 -9.25 -3.79 -12.47
CA ASN A 7 -8.27 -2.73 -12.17
C ASN A 7 -7.12 -3.30 -11.30
N SER A 8 -6.39 -4.26 -11.86
CA SER A 8 -5.30 -4.97 -11.23
C SER A 8 -4.22 -5.24 -12.26
N LYS A 9 -2.97 -5.00 -11.87
CA LYS A 9 -1.78 -5.25 -12.68
C LYS A 9 -0.89 -6.26 -11.98
N GLU A 10 -0.31 -7.15 -12.76
CA GLU A 10 0.68 -8.11 -12.27
C GLU A 10 2.09 -7.57 -12.48
N LEU A 11 2.91 -7.64 -11.44
CA LEU A 11 4.31 -7.26 -11.42
C LEU A 11 5.14 -8.49 -11.09
N GLN A 12 6.12 -8.81 -11.95
CA GLN A 12 6.99 -9.95 -11.73
C GLN A 12 8.31 -9.50 -11.09
N LEU A 13 8.49 -9.82 -9.81
CA LEU A 13 9.67 -9.49 -9.02
C LEU A 13 10.59 -10.71 -8.94
N GLY A 14 11.39 -10.93 -9.99
CA GLY A 14 12.25 -12.11 -10.11
C GLY A 14 11.41 -13.39 -10.22
N ASN A 15 11.38 -14.20 -9.15
CA ASN A 15 10.64 -15.45 -9.09
C ASN A 15 9.24 -15.33 -8.47
N ILE A 16 8.81 -14.14 -8.06
CA ILE A 16 7.54 -13.90 -7.38
C ILE A 16 6.64 -13.04 -8.29
N SER A 17 5.41 -13.50 -8.54
CA SER A 17 4.38 -12.71 -9.21
C SER A 17 3.53 -11.99 -8.17
N VAL A 18 3.43 -10.67 -8.29
CA VAL A 18 2.69 -9.79 -7.39
C VAL A 18 1.56 -9.14 -8.14
N THR A 19 0.32 -9.42 -7.75
CA THR A 19 -0.83 -8.72 -8.32
C THR A 19 -1.15 -7.49 -7.48
N VAL A 20 -0.97 -6.31 -8.03
CA VAL A 20 -1.41 -5.02 -7.47
C VAL A 20 -2.83 -4.74 -7.93
N ARG A 21 -3.69 -4.23 -7.04
CA ARG A 21 -5.08 -3.90 -7.33
C ARG A 21 -5.45 -2.51 -6.81
N GLU A 22 -6.46 -1.93 -7.44
CA GLU A 22 -7.08 -0.69 -6.95
C GLU A 22 -7.85 -0.95 -5.65
N LEU A 23 -7.75 -0.03 -4.70
CA LEU A 23 -8.51 0.00 -3.46
C LEU A 23 -9.84 0.73 -3.68
N SER A 24 -10.90 0.07 -3.25
CA SER A 24 -12.21 0.70 -3.12
C SER A 24 -12.23 1.70 -1.95
N VAL A 25 -13.13 2.69 -2.03
CA VAL A 25 -13.37 3.66 -0.95
C VAL A 25 -13.70 2.97 0.38
N LEU A 26 -14.36 1.80 0.34
CA LEU A 26 -14.64 1.00 1.53
C LEU A 26 -13.34 0.48 2.18
N GLN A 27 -12.39 -0.01 1.39
CA GLN A 27 -11.09 -0.47 1.89
C GLN A 27 -10.29 0.70 2.48
N VAL A 28 -10.30 1.87 1.84
CA VAL A 28 -9.64 3.08 2.38
C VAL A 28 -10.27 3.51 3.71
N ARG A 29 -11.60 3.43 3.85
CA ARG A 29 -12.29 3.73 5.10
C ARG A 29 -11.96 2.75 6.22
N ASN A 30 -11.96 1.44 5.92
CA ASN A 30 -11.59 0.41 6.88
C ASN A 30 -10.14 0.60 7.34
N TRP A 31 -9.24 0.87 6.39
CA TRP A 31 -7.85 1.17 6.66
C TRP A 31 -7.68 2.38 7.59
N LEU A 32 -8.39 3.47 7.35
CA LEU A 32 -8.35 4.65 8.22
C LEU A 32 -8.87 4.33 9.63
N ALA A 33 -9.94 3.54 9.73
CA ALA A 33 -10.48 3.10 11.01
C ALA A 33 -9.46 2.23 11.78
N GLU A 34 -8.71 1.38 11.09
CA GLU A 34 -7.64 0.57 11.68
C GLU A 34 -6.44 1.41 12.11
N LEU A 35 -6.05 2.43 11.33
CA LEU A 35 -5.03 3.38 11.78
C LEU A 35 -5.47 4.12 13.04
N LEU A 36 -6.69 4.60 13.11
CA LEU A 36 -7.19 5.34 14.28
C LEU A 36 -7.48 4.41 15.48
N ALA A 37 -7.38 3.09 15.31
CA ALA A 37 -7.62 2.14 16.39
C ALA A 37 -6.46 2.16 17.41
N PRO A 38 -6.75 2.28 18.72
CA PRO A 38 -5.75 2.43 19.77
C PRO A 38 -4.90 1.17 20.05
N GLN A 39 -5.21 0.03 19.42
CA GLN A 39 -4.49 -1.25 19.59
C GLN A 39 -3.71 -1.67 18.34
N ALA A 40 -3.57 -0.82 17.32
CA ALA A 40 -2.70 -1.13 16.20
C ALA A 40 -1.25 -1.15 16.70
N GLN A 41 -0.69 -2.35 16.94
CA GLN A 41 0.74 -2.52 17.18
C GLN A 41 1.43 -2.26 15.85
N ARG A 42 1.86 -1.02 15.65
CA ARG A 42 2.58 -0.63 14.44
C ARG A 42 4.05 -0.86 14.66
N ASP A 43 4.66 -1.59 13.73
CA ASP A 43 6.08 -1.82 13.74
C ASP A 43 6.77 -0.57 13.18
N LEU A 44 7.66 0.03 13.97
CA LEU A 44 8.32 1.29 13.59
C LEU A 44 9.17 1.13 12.33
N VAL A 45 9.67 -0.07 12.04
CA VAL A 45 10.40 -0.34 10.80
C VAL A 45 9.43 -0.31 9.64
N ASP A 46 8.25 -0.92 9.81
CA ASP A 46 7.19 -1.02 8.81
C ASP A 46 6.58 0.34 8.45
N GLU A 47 6.48 1.25 9.43
CA GLU A 47 6.02 2.64 9.23
C GLU A 47 7.12 3.62 8.80
N ALA A 48 8.39 3.43 9.21
CA ALA A 48 9.47 4.37 8.91
C ALA A 48 10.27 4.03 7.66
N LEU A 49 10.18 2.80 7.14
CA LEU A 49 10.94 2.36 5.98
C LEU A 49 10.48 3.05 4.69
N PHE A 50 9.19 3.41 4.60
CA PHE A 50 8.60 4.07 3.44
C PHE A 50 7.78 5.28 3.89
N THR A 51 8.12 6.45 3.36
CA THR A 51 7.48 7.71 3.74
C THR A 51 6.04 7.84 3.23
N GLU A 52 5.69 7.11 2.17
CA GLU A 52 4.41 7.29 1.45
C GLU A 52 3.33 6.25 1.82
N CYS A 53 3.70 5.08 2.33
CA CYS A 53 2.78 3.98 2.66
C CYS A 53 3.47 2.92 3.54
N SER A 54 2.75 2.30 4.46
CA SER A 54 3.27 1.22 5.31
C SER A 54 3.21 -0.15 4.60
N ILE A 55 3.93 -1.16 5.10
CA ILE A 55 3.91 -2.52 4.52
C ILE A 55 2.50 -3.11 4.62
N GLY A 56 1.81 -2.87 5.74
CA GLY A 56 0.41 -3.25 5.90
C GLY A 56 -0.52 -2.70 4.80
N ASP A 57 -0.20 -1.53 4.25
CA ASP A 57 -0.96 -0.88 3.18
C ASP A 57 -0.68 -1.58 1.87
N LEU A 58 0.60 -1.83 1.58
CA LEU A 58 1.03 -2.58 0.40
C LEU A 58 0.42 -3.98 0.37
N LEU A 59 0.38 -4.69 1.50
CA LEU A 59 -0.24 -6.02 1.58
C LEU A 59 -1.75 -6.01 1.33
N ARG A 60 -2.45 -4.89 1.52
CA ARG A 60 -3.87 -4.74 1.16
C ARG A 60 -4.07 -4.48 -0.32
N MET A 61 -3.14 -3.75 -0.91
CA MET A 61 -3.14 -3.38 -2.34
C MET A 61 -2.56 -4.48 -3.22
N THR A 62 -1.83 -5.42 -2.64
CA THR A 62 -1.14 -6.47 -3.37
C THR A 62 -1.59 -7.85 -2.93
N SER A 63 -1.32 -8.86 -3.74
CA SER A 63 -1.51 -10.26 -3.37
C SER A 63 -0.32 -10.85 -2.60
N LEU A 64 0.60 -10.01 -2.13
CA LEU A 64 1.77 -10.45 -1.37
C LEU A 64 1.36 -10.93 0.03
N THR A 65 2.11 -11.92 0.55
CA THR A 65 2.09 -12.27 1.96
C THR A 65 3.23 -11.55 2.69
N ARG A 66 3.13 -11.43 4.01
CA ARG A 66 4.18 -10.80 4.81
C ARG A 66 5.53 -11.51 4.68
N GLU A 67 5.52 -12.85 4.65
CA GLU A 67 6.71 -13.68 4.44
C GLU A 67 7.39 -13.39 3.09
N GLN A 68 6.60 -13.22 2.03
CA GLN A 68 7.13 -12.86 0.72
C GLN A 68 7.69 -11.43 0.74
N PHE A 69 7.04 -10.51 1.45
CA PHE A 69 7.49 -9.13 1.60
C PHE A 69 8.82 -9.04 2.36
N ASP A 70 8.98 -9.76 3.47
CA ASP A 70 10.24 -9.83 4.23
C ASP A 70 11.41 -10.37 3.39
N GLY A 71 11.12 -11.24 2.41
CA GLY A 71 12.10 -11.74 1.45
C GLY A 71 12.40 -10.79 0.29
N LEU A 72 11.61 -9.72 0.10
CA LEU A 72 11.82 -8.77 -1.00
C LEU A 72 12.87 -7.72 -0.65
N ARG A 73 13.64 -7.34 -1.66
CA ARG A 73 14.60 -6.24 -1.52
C ARG A 73 13.87 -4.89 -1.55
N PRO A 74 14.37 -3.86 -0.86
CA PRO A 74 13.81 -2.51 -0.90
C PRO A 74 13.60 -1.96 -2.32
N SER A 75 14.50 -2.27 -3.26
CA SER A 75 14.36 -1.86 -4.67
C SER A 75 13.15 -2.50 -5.36
N GLN A 76 12.83 -3.76 -5.05
CA GLN A 76 11.67 -4.46 -5.63
C GLN A 76 10.38 -3.93 -5.02
N ILE A 77 10.39 -3.61 -3.73
CA ILE A 77 9.25 -3.00 -3.05
C ILE A 77 8.97 -1.61 -3.65
N ARG A 78 9.99 -0.84 -4.02
CA ARG A 78 9.81 0.44 -4.71
C ARG A 78 9.04 0.30 -6.03
N GLU A 79 9.35 -0.72 -6.84
CA GLU A 79 8.59 -0.97 -8.07
C GLU A 79 7.11 -1.29 -7.80
N VAL A 80 6.85 -2.04 -6.72
CA VAL A 80 5.47 -2.29 -6.26
C VAL A 80 4.79 -0.98 -5.85
N ILE A 81 5.47 -0.13 -5.08
CA ILE A 81 4.93 1.17 -4.64
C ILE A 81 4.60 2.05 -5.85
N GLU A 82 5.47 2.12 -6.85
CA GLU A 82 5.22 2.91 -8.07
C GLU A 82 3.98 2.41 -8.82
N LEU A 83 3.82 1.08 -8.94
CA LEU A 83 2.64 0.49 -9.56
C LEU A 83 1.37 0.71 -8.73
N CYS A 84 1.47 0.63 -7.40
CA CYS A 84 0.40 0.96 -6.48
C CYS A 84 -0.04 2.42 -6.67
N LYS A 85 0.92 3.36 -6.81
CA LYS A 85 0.66 4.79 -7.05
C LYS A 85 -0.03 5.03 -8.38
N GLU A 86 0.40 4.32 -9.43
CA GLU A 86 -0.22 4.41 -10.75
C GLU A 86 -1.69 3.92 -10.72
N LEU A 87 -1.96 2.83 -10.00
CA LEU A 87 -3.31 2.28 -9.89
C LEU A 87 -4.20 2.98 -8.85
N ASN A 88 -3.62 3.67 -7.88
CA ASN A 88 -4.35 4.26 -6.75
C ASN A 88 -3.96 5.71 -6.46
N PRO A 89 -3.95 6.61 -7.46
CA PRO A 89 -3.49 7.99 -7.26
C PRO A 89 -4.30 8.71 -6.17
N ASP A 90 -5.60 8.44 -6.06
CA ASP A 90 -6.47 9.02 -5.04
C ASP A 90 -6.12 8.56 -3.62
N PHE A 91 -5.73 7.30 -3.43
CA PHE A 91 -5.30 6.78 -2.12
C PHE A 91 -4.01 7.45 -1.67
N PHE A 92 -2.98 7.51 -2.54
CA PHE A 92 -1.72 8.17 -2.21
C PHE A 92 -1.90 9.69 -2.03
N GLY A 93 -2.78 10.32 -2.80
CA GLY A 93 -3.17 11.70 -2.60
C GLY A 93 -3.86 11.92 -1.23
N PHE A 94 -4.71 10.99 -0.80
CA PHE A 94 -5.33 11.01 0.52
C PHE A 94 -4.30 10.82 1.65
N MET A 95 -3.39 9.85 1.52
CA MET A 95 -2.25 9.62 2.43
C MET A 95 -1.41 10.88 2.61
N GLY A 96 -1.00 11.52 1.50
CA GLY A 96 -0.22 12.76 1.54
C GLY A 96 -0.95 13.90 2.24
N ARG A 97 -2.29 13.98 2.12
CA ARG A 97 -3.10 14.95 2.86
C ARG A 97 -3.18 14.64 4.35
N LEU A 98 -3.33 13.36 4.71
CA LEU A 98 -3.37 12.93 6.12
C LEU A 98 -2.05 13.16 6.84
N VAL A 99 -0.91 12.77 6.22
CA VAL A 99 0.42 13.01 6.79
C VAL A 99 0.66 14.51 6.99
N LYS A 100 0.23 15.34 6.03
CA LYS A 100 0.31 16.80 6.14
C LYS A 100 -0.55 17.36 7.29
N GLN A 101 -1.68 16.72 7.61
CA GLN A 101 -2.53 17.13 8.74
C GLN A 101 -2.07 16.57 10.09
N ALA A 102 -1.32 15.46 10.12
CA ALA A 102 -0.72 14.89 11.32
C ALA A 102 0.58 15.60 11.75
N ALA A 103 1.24 16.33 10.83
CA ALA A 103 2.28 17.27 11.20
C ALA A 103 1.63 18.42 11.98
N PRO A 104 1.96 18.60 13.29
CA PRO A 104 1.46 19.76 14.01
C PRO A 104 1.91 21.00 13.25
N THR A 105 0.95 21.87 12.95
CA THR A 105 1.24 23.26 12.61
C THR A 105 2.07 23.83 13.76
N ALA A 106 3.37 23.99 13.51
CA ALA A 106 4.24 24.82 14.32
C ALA A 106 3.95 26.30 14.02
#